data_AF-A0A971ARF3-F1
#
_entry.id   AF-A0A971ARF3-F1
#
_cell.length_a   1.000
_cell.length_b   1.000
_cell.length_c   1.000
_cell.angle_alpha   90.00
_cell.angle_beta   90.00
_cell.angle_gamma   90.00
#
_symmetry.space_group_name_H-M   'P 1'
#
loop_
_entity.id
_entity.type
_entity.pdbx_description
1 polymer ?
#
loop_
_entity_poly.entity_id
_entity_poly.type
_entity_poly.pdbx_seq_one_letter_code
_entity_poly.pdbx_strand_id
1 'polypeptide(L)'
;GIASPTLVDGVQQIGADGKPVFGEAGKYGLLTIISTLSWGLGYFGMPQVLLKFMAIKKPYELKLSRRVAVIWVIISLTAAVMIGIIGRVLYPDVFLTQSAAERIFILLSTNFFISFLAGIVMAGILAATISSADSYLLIAASAFSKNVYQGLIKKEASDKVVLYISRLTLVIIAIIAIIIALDENSVIFTVVSFALAGFGATFGPIMLFSLFWKRVTRSGAIAGMLTGGCMVFIWKLLIKPMGGVWGIYELFPAFVLSCIAIVIVSLLSKEPPKDIQEEFELVRNYQV
;
A
#
# COMPACT_ATOMS: atom_id res chain seq x y z
N GLY A 1 20.67 13.95 10.39
CA GLY A 1 19.24 14.20 10.66
C GLY A 1 18.44 13.97 9.38
N ILE A 2 17.12 14.09 9.46
CA ILE A 2 16.25 14.06 8.27
C ILE A 2 16.48 15.34 7.49
N ALA A 3 16.73 15.23 6.19
CA ALA A 3 16.86 16.39 5.33
C ALA A 3 15.49 17.05 5.16
N SER A 4 15.39 18.33 5.51
CA SER A 4 14.15 19.12 5.42
C SER A 4 14.33 20.15 4.31
N PRO A 5 13.90 19.88 3.06
CA PRO A 5 14.05 20.85 1.98
C PRO A 5 13.22 22.10 2.27
N THR A 6 13.78 23.29 2.01
CA THR A 6 13.01 24.54 2.11
C THR A 6 12.18 24.70 0.85
N LEU A 7 10.85 24.68 0.99
CA LEU A 7 9.92 24.68 -0.13
C LEU A 7 9.15 26.00 -0.20
N VAL A 8 8.91 26.51 -1.42
CA VAL A 8 7.91 27.53 -1.72
C VAL A 8 7.02 26.96 -2.83
N ASP A 9 5.71 26.93 -2.61
CA ASP A 9 4.72 26.32 -3.51
C ASP A 9 5.08 24.89 -3.98
N GLY A 10 5.68 24.09 -3.09
CA GLY A 10 6.09 22.71 -3.37
C GLY A 10 7.39 22.57 -4.17
N VAL A 11 8.06 23.68 -4.49
CA VAL A 11 9.36 23.72 -5.18
C VAL A 11 10.48 24.03 -4.17
N GLN A 12 11.54 23.23 -4.19
CA GLN A 12 12.70 23.45 -3.35
C GLN A 12 13.49 24.68 -3.81
N GLN A 13 13.78 25.54 -2.85
CA GLN A 13 14.58 26.75 -3.04
C GLN A 13 16.04 26.39 -3.35
N ILE A 14 16.66 27.16 -4.23
CA ILE A 14 18.10 27.09 -4.55
C ILE A 14 18.77 28.32 -3.94
N GLY A 15 19.91 28.11 -3.28
CA GLY A 15 20.72 29.16 -2.68
C GLY A 15 21.48 29.98 -3.71
N ALA A 16 22.06 31.09 -3.28
CA ALA A 16 22.90 31.94 -4.13
C ALA A 16 24.16 31.21 -4.67
N ASP A 17 24.53 30.09 -4.07
CA ASP A 17 25.61 29.19 -4.47
C ASP A 17 25.17 28.13 -5.50
N GLY A 18 23.93 28.19 -5.98
CA GLY A 18 23.38 27.24 -6.94
C GLY A 18 23.08 25.86 -6.33
N LYS A 19 22.99 25.74 -5.00
CA LYS A 19 22.69 24.46 -4.34
C LYS A 19 21.31 24.43 -3.70
N PRO A 20 20.65 23.26 -3.62
CA PRO A 20 19.37 23.13 -2.94
C PRO A 20 19.47 23.49 -1.46
N VAL A 21 18.57 24.35 -0.99
CA VAL A 21 18.53 24.80 0.40
C VAL A 21 17.79 23.79 1.26
N PHE A 22 18.40 23.46 2.39
CA PHE A 22 17.80 22.64 3.44
C PHE A 22 17.67 23.46 4.72
N GLY A 23 16.55 23.31 5.40
CA GLY A 23 16.36 23.81 6.76
C GLY A 23 17.14 23.00 7.78
N GLU A 24 16.87 23.25 9.06
CA GLU A 24 17.50 22.53 10.16
C GLU A 24 17.26 21.02 10.03
N ALA A 25 18.32 20.23 10.24
CA ALA A 25 18.25 18.79 10.12
C ALA A 25 17.26 18.21 11.14
N GLY A 26 16.18 17.60 10.66
CA GLY A 26 15.15 17.02 11.51
C GLY A 26 15.72 15.93 12.41
N LYS A 27 15.20 15.84 13.65
CA LYS A 27 15.56 14.76 14.57
C LYS A 27 14.83 13.48 14.16
N TYR A 28 15.55 12.35 14.16
CA TYR A 28 14.97 11.03 13.94
C TYR A 28 14.32 10.54 15.24
N GLY A 29 13.12 11.03 15.51
CA GLY A 29 12.39 10.73 16.74
C GLY A 29 11.69 9.36 16.71
N LEU A 30 11.25 8.90 17.88
CA LEU A 30 10.48 7.66 18.05
C LEU A 30 9.22 7.63 17.15
N LEU A 31 8.52 8.76 17.02
CA LEU A 31 7.34 8.88 16.16
C LEU A 31 7.65 8.63 14.69
N THR A 32 8.80 9.12 14.19
CA THR A 32 9.23 8.88 12.81
C THR A 32 9.53 7.40 12.59
N ILE A 33 10.19 6.74 13.55
CA ILE A 33 10.51 5.30 13.49
C ILE A 33 9.21 4.48 13.45
N ILE A 34 8.25 4.78 14.34
CA ILE A 34 6.95 4.10 14.34
C ILE A 34 6.24 4.33 13.00
N SER A 35 6.23 5.56 12.51
CA SER A 35 5.60 5.92 11.25
C SER A 35 6.20 5.18 10.05
N THR A 36 7.52 4.99 9.99
CA THR A 36 8.18 4.26 8.90
C THR A 36 7.98 2.75 9.03
N LEU A 37 8.05 2.18 10.24
CA LEU A 37 7.78 0.76 10.48
C LEU A 37 6.34 0.37 10.14
N SER A 38 5.41 1.31 10.27
CA SER A 38 3.98 1.07 10.02
C SER A 38 3.66 0.68 8.58
N TRP A 39 4.53 0.97 7.61
CA TRP A 39 4.42 0.46 6.24
C TRP A 39 4.29 -1.07 6.19
N GLY A 40 4.97 -1.78 7.08
CA GLY A 40 4.89 -3.24 7.17
C GLY A 40 3.48 -3.74 7.51
N LEU A 41 2.70 -2.96 8.26
CA LEU A 41 1.33 -3.33 8.65
C LEU A 41 0.37 -3.38 7.46
N GLY A 42 0.65 -2.60 6.41
CA GLY A 42 -0.22 -2.53 5.22
C GLY A 42 -0.32 -3.85 4.47
N TYR A 43 0.74 -4.67 4.49
CA TYR A 43 0.78 -5.94 3.76
C TYR A 43 -0.26 -6.95 4.26
N PHE A 44 -0.61 -6.93 5.54
CA PHE A 44 -1.63 -7.83 6.09
C PHE A 44 -3.04 -7.53 5.56
N GLY A 45 -3.28 -6.30 5.12
CA GLY A 45 -4.57 -5.86 4.60
C GLY A 45 -4.75 -6.03 3.09
N MET A 46 -3.75 -6.57 2.38
CA MET A 46 -3.77 -6.68 0.92
C MET A 46 -4.31 -8.05 0.45
N PRO A 47 -5.53 -8.13 -0.14
CA PRO A 47 -6.11 -9.40 -0.56
C PRO A 47 -5.22 -10.16 -1.57
N GLN A 48 -4.58 -9.45 -2.49
CA GLN A 48 -3.69 -10.03 -3.49
C GLN A 48 -2.45 -10.71 -2.90
N VAL A 49 -1.99 -10.27 -1.73
CA VAL A 49 -0.88 -10.91 -1.00
C VAL A 49 -1.39 -12.14 -0.24
N LEU A 50 -2.54 -12.01 0.42
CA LEU A 50 -3.18 -13.09 1.16
C LEU A 50 -3.53 -14.29 0.26
N LEU A 51 -4.06 -14.04 -0.94
CA LEU A 51 -4.37 -15.10 -1.92
C LEU A 51 -3.11 -15.89 -2.33
N LYS A 52 -1.94 -15.25 -2.39
CA LYS A 52 -0.68 -15.94 -2.66
C LYS A 52 -0.25 -16.84 -1.51
N PHE A 53 -0.50 -16.44 -0.26
CA PHE A 53 -0.26 -17.31 0.89
C PHE A 53 -1.21 -18.50 0.91
N MET A 54 -2.49 -18.30 0.53
CA MET A 54 -3.48 -19.38 0.43
C MET A 54 -3.18 -20.38 -0.69
N ALA A 55 -2.44 -19.97 -1.74
CA ALA A 55 -2.04 -20.85 -2.83
C ALA A 55 -0.83 -21.75 -2.51
N ILE A 56 -0.21 -21.60 -1.33
CA ILE A 56 0.95 -22.40 -0.93
C ILE A 56 0.50 -23.82 -0.62
N LYS A 57 1.13 -24.79 -1.29
CA LYS A 57 0.75 -26.20 -1.21
C LYS A 57 1.31 -26.88 0.04
N LYS A 58 2.52 -26.53 0.43
CA LYS A 58 3.24 -27.20 1.52
C LYS A 58 3.85 -26.17 2.48
N PRO A 59 3.67 -26.31 3.81
CA PRO A 59 4.09 -25.25 4.73
C PRO A 59 5.61 -25.03 4.77
N TYR A 60 6.44 -26.03 4.45
CA TYR A 60 7.89 -25.84 4.38
C TYR A 60 8.34 -24.88 3.26
N GLU A 61 7.53 -24.70 2.21
CA GLU A 61 7.80 -23.78 1.11
C GLU A 61 7.78 -22.31 1.57
N LEU A 62 7.08 -22.01 2.68
CA LEU A 62 7.08 -20.67 3.29
C LEU A 62 8.48 -20.21 3.70
N LYS A 63 9.32 -21.11 4.21
CA LYS A 63 10.67 -20.76 4.65
C LYS A 63 11.53 -20.34 3.46
N LEU A 64 11.43 -21.06 2.35
CA LEU A 64 12.14 -20.75 1.11
C LEU A 64 11.60 -19.46 0.49
N SER A 65 10.28 -19.38 0.32
CA SER A 65 9.59 -18.20 -0.23
C SER A 65 9.96 -16.92 0.53
N ARG A 66 9.91 -16.94 1.86
CA ARG A 66 10.33 -15.82 2.71
C ARG A 66 11.79 -15.42 2.47
N ARG A 67 12.72 -16.38 2.42
CA ARG A 67 14.15 -16.07 2.21
C ARG A 67 14.39 -15.43 0.86
N VAL A 68 13.82 -16.00 -0.21
CA VAL A 68 13.95 -15.48 -1.56
C VAL A 68 13.36 -14.08 -1.65
N ALA A 69 12.15 -13.87 -1.11
CA ALA A 69 11.49 -12.56 -1.10
C ALA A 69 12.32 -11.50 -0.35
N VAL A 70 12.80 -11.81 0.86
CA VAL A 70 13.58 -10.87 1.67
C VAL A 70 14.91 -10.51 1.00
N ILE A 71 15.64 -11.49 0.45
CA ILE A 71 16.91 -11.25 -0.26
C ILE A 71 16.68 -10.30 -1.45
N TRP A 72 15.66 -10.59 -2.26
CA TRP A 72 15.35 -9.73 -3.41
C TRP A 72 14.92 -8.33 -3.00
N VAL A 73 14.09 -8.20 -1.97
CA VAL A 73 13.65 -6.88 -1.46
C VAL A 73 14.84 -6.06 -0.95
N ILE A 74 15.78 -6.67 -0.24
CA ILE A 74 16.98 -5.96 0.24
C ILE A 74 17.81 -5.46 -0.94
N ILE A 75 18.06 -6.30 -1.95
CA ILE A 75 18.84 -5.93 -3.13
C ILE A 75 18.15 -4.81 -3.90
N SER A 76 16.86 -4.95 -4.20
CA SER A 76 16.12 -3.99 -5.02
C SER A 76 15.93 -2.64 -4.32
N LEU A 77 15.59 -2.62 -3.03
CA LEU A 77 15.44 -1.37 -2.26
C LEU A 77 16.79 -0.68 -2.07
N THR A 78 17.87 -1.42 -1.83
CA THR A 78 19.21 -0.83 -1.73
C THR A 78 19.59 -0.17 -3.05
N ALA A 79 19.37 -0.84 -4.19
CA ALA A 79 19.63 -0.27 -5.51
C ALA A 79 18.79 0.99 -5.76
N ALA A 80 17.49 0.97 -5.43
CA ALA A 80 16.60 2.12 -5.59
C ALA A 80 17.06 3.33 -4.75
N VAL A 81 17.45 3.11 -3.49
CA VAL A 81 17.98 4.17 -2.61
C VAL A 81 19.30 4.72 -3.17
N MET A 82 20.21 3.86 -3.63
CA MET A 82 21.47 4.29 -4.23
C MET A 82 21.26 5.15 -5.48
N ILE A 83 20.33 4.76 -6.36
CA ILE A 83 19.92 5.55 -7.53
C ILE A 83 19.41 6.93 -7.11
N GLY A 84 18.58 6.98 -6.07
CA GLY A 84 18.08 8.24 -5.50
C GLY A 84 19.19 9.15 -4.99
N ILE A 85 20.14 8.60 -4.21
CA ILE A 85 21.28 9.35 -3.66
C ILE A 85 22.20 9.84 -4.79
N ILE A 86 22.59 8.96 -5.71
CA ILE A 86 23.48 9.29 -6.82
C ILE A 86 22.86 10.37 -7.71
N GLY A 87 21.61 10.21 -8.11
CA GLY A 87 20.96 11.20 -8.96
C GLY A 87 20.78 12.54 -8.24
N ARG A 88 20.54 12.54 -6.92
CA ARG A 88 20.48 13.78 -6.14
C ARG A 88 21.80 14.55 -6.11
N VAL A 89 22.93 13.84 -6.08
CA VAL A 89 24.28 14.44 -6.10
C VAL A 89 24.65 14.94 -7.49
N LEU A 90 24.31 14.19 -8.54
CA LEU A 90 24.68 14.53 -9.91
C LEU A 90 23.79 15.62 -10.54
N TYR A 91 22.51 15.65 -10.20
CA TYR A 91 21.51 16.56 -10.75
C TYR A 91 20.77 17.31 -9.63
N PRO A 92 21.47 18.15 -8.85
CA PRO A 92 20.89 18.83 -7.69
C PRO A 92 19.75 19.79 -8.06
N ASP A 93 19.76 20.35 -9.27
CA ASP A 93 18.82 21.41 -9.67
C ASP A 93 17.61 20.89 -10.46
N VAL A 94 17.60 19.59 -10.81
CA VAL A 94 16.52 18.98 -11.61
C VAL A 94 15.39 18.44 -10.72
N PHE A 95 15.71 18.04 -9.49
CA PHE A 95 14.78 17.38 -8.56
C PHE A 95 14.25 18.32 -7.49
N LEU A 96 13.78 19.49 -7.90
CA LEU A 96 13.28 20.52 -6.98
C LEU A 96 11.86 20.24 -6.48
N THR A 97 11.08 19.43 -7.20
CA THR A 97 9.74 19.00 -6.77
C THR A 97 9.73 17.50 -6.47
N GLN A 98 8.82 17.06 -5.60
CA GLN A 98 8.66 15.64 -5.29
C GLN A 98 8.26 14.82 -6.53
N SER A 99 7.39 15.35 -7.39
CA SER A 99 6.99 14.72 -8.66
C SER A 99 8.18 14.60 -9.63
N ALA A 100 9.04 15.63 -9.72
CA ALA A 100 10.26 15.55 -10.53
C ALA A 100 11.25 14.53 -9.98
N ALA A 101 11.38 14.41 -8.66
CA ALA A 101 12.27 13.45 -8.02
C ALA A 101 11.92 11.99 -8.36
N GLU A 102 10.64 11.66 -8.59
CA GLU A 102 10.23 10.31 -9.01
C GLU A 102 10.73 9.95 -10.43
N ARG A 103 11.09 10.95 -11.26
CA ARG A 103 11.63 10.75 -12.61
C ARG A 103 13.15 10.48 -12.62
N ILE A 104 13.80 10.42 -11.46
CA ILE A 104 15.26 10.25 -11.32
C ILE A 104 15.81 9.05 -12.07
N PHE A 105 15.12 7.91 -12.00
CA PHE A 105 15.57 6.69 -12.65
C PHE A 105 15.61 6.85 -14.17
N ILE A 106 14.59 7.51 -14.74
CA ILE A 106 14.49 7.78 -16.17
C ILE A 106 15.64 8.69 -16.60
N LEU A 107 15.86 9.78 -15.86
CA LEU A 107 16.93 10.74 -16.15
C LEU A 107 18.32 10.09 -16.09
N LEU A 108 18.60 9.27 -15.07
CA LEU A 108 19.89 8.58 -14.99
C LEU A 108 20.05 7.57 -16.13
N SER A 109 19.00 6.82 -16.45
CA SER A 109 19.06 5.82 -17.53
C SER A 109 19.34 6.46 -18.89
N THR A 110 18.72 7.59 -19.21
CA THR A 110 18.93 8.26 -20.50
C THR A 110 20.27 8.99 -20.62
N ASN A 111 20.85 9.45 -19.51
CA ASN A 111 22.14 10.15 -19.54
C ASN A 111 23.35 9.21 -19.44
N PHE A 112 23.23 8.08 -18.73
CA PHE A 112 24.36 7.16 -18.52
C PHE A 112 24.45 6.04 -19.56
N PHE A 113 23.32 5.63 -20.16
CA PHE A 113 23.32 4.58 -21.16
C PHE A 113 23.21 5.15 -22.57
N ILE A 114 23.76 4.40 -23.54
CA ILE A 114 23.51 4.65 -24.97
C ILE A 114 22.02 4.46 -25.23
N SER A 115 21.45 5.25 -26.15
CA SER A 115 20.01 5.33 -26.43
C SER A 115 19.31 3.97 -26.57
N PHE A 116 19.98 2.99 -27.18
CA PHE A 116 19.44 1.63 -27.30
C PHE A 116 19.25 0.93 -25.95
N LEU A 117 20.26 0.98 -25.08
CA LEU A 117 20.21 0.33 -23.77
C LEU A 117 19.29 1.09 -22.80
N ALA A 118 19.26 2.43 -22.89
CA ALA A 118 18.27 3.23 -22.19
C ALA A 118 16.84 2.82 -22.59
N GLY A 119 16.58 2.61 -23.89
CA GLY A 119 15.31 2.12 -24.40
C GLY A 119 14.91 0.75 -23.83
N ILE A 120 15.85 -0.20 -23.73
CA ILE A 120 15.61 -1.52 -23.12
C ILE A 120 15.24 -1.39 -21.64
N VAL A 121 15.97 -0.56 -20.89
CA VAL A 121 15.69 -0.32 -19.46
C VAL A 121 14.30 0.29 -19.26
N MET A 122 13.95 1.28 -20.08
CA MET A 122 12.63 1.91 -20.06
C MET A 122 11.50 0.94 -20.42
N ALA A 123 11.72 0.08 -21.42
CA ALA A 123 10.78 -0.98 -21.76
C ALA A 123 10.56 -1.96 -20.58
N GLY A 124 11.62 -2.26 -19.82
CA GLY A 124 11.52 -3.08 -18.60
C GLY A 124 10.62 -2.47 -17.52
N ILE A 125 10.74 -1.16 -17.26
CA ILE A 125 9.86 -0.47 -16.29
C ILE A 125 8.41 -0.48 -16.76
N LEU A 126 8.18 -0.18 -18.04
CA LEU A 126 6.84 -0.19 -18.61
C LEU A 126 6.22 -1.59 -18.52
N ALA A 127 6.99 -2.64 -18.86
CA ALA A 127 6.55 -4.03 -18.75
C ALA A 127 6.19 -4.40 -17.29
N ALA A 128 7.03 -4.03 -16.33
CA ALA A 128 6.76 -4.27 -14.90
C ALA A 128 5.49 -3.54 -14.43
N THR A 129 5.31 -2.29 -14.84
CA THR A 129 4.13 -1.48 -14.50
C THR A 129 2.85 -2.06 -15.11
N ILE A 130 2.88 -2.43 -16.39
CA ILE A 130 1.72 -3.03 -17.09
C ILE A 130 1.33 -4.36 -16.46
N SER A 131 2.28 -5.22 -16.12
CA SER A 131 1.99 -6.52 -15.50
C SER A 131 1.27 -6.39 -14.14
N SER A 132 1.64 -5.35 -13.38
CA SER A 132 1.00 -5.04 -12.10
C SER A 132 -0.37 -4.41 -12.28
N ALA A 133 -0.48 -3.44 -13.19
CA ALA A 133 -1.73 -2.76 -13.51
C ALA A 133 -2.80 -3.74 -14.00
N ASP A 134 -2.44 -4.68 -14.88
CA ASP A 134 -3.34 -5.72 -15.39
C ASP A 134 -3.93 -6.56 -14.26
N SER A 135 -3.07 -7.03 -13.34
CA SER A 135 -3.50 -7.79 -12.17
C SER A 135 -4.49 -7.01 -11.29
N TYR A 136 -4.23 -5.73 -11.01
CA TYR A 136 -5.11 -4.89 -10.19
C TYR A 136 -6.44 -4.58 -10.89
N LEU A 137 -6.41 -4.26 -12.19
CA LEU A 137 -7.61 -4.01 -12.98
C LEU A 137 -8.51 -5.25 -13.05
N LEU A 138 -7.92 -6.43 -13.27
CA LEU A 138 -8.65 -7.70 -13.30
C LEU A 138 -9.26 -8.03 -11.94
N ILE A 139 -8.51 -7.86 -10.84
CA ILE A 139 -9.02 -8.10 -9.48
C ILE A 139 -10.19 -7.15 -9.17
N ALA A 140 -10.06 -5.86 -9.47
CA ALA A 140 -11.11 -4.88 -9.20
C ALA A 140 -12.38 -5.14 -10.04
N ALA A 141 -12.20 -5.45 -11.34
CA ALA A 141 -13.31 -5.79 -12.23
C ALA A 141 -14.02 -7.08 -11.82
N SER A 142 -13.25 -8.11 -11.41
CA SER A 142 -13.81 -9.36 -10.92
C SER A 142 -14.55 -9.17 -9.59
N ALA A 143 -13.95 -8.43 -8.65
CA ALA A 143 -14.58 -8.12 -7.37
C ALA A 143 -15.91 -7.38 -7.55
N PHE A 144 -15.97 -6.39 -8.44
CA PHE A 144 -17.21 -5.69 -8.74
C PHE A 144 -18.24 -6.61 -9.41
N SER A 145 -17.86 -7.30 -10.48
CA SER A 145 -18.80 -8.14 -11.25
C SER A 145 -19.34 -9.34 -10.45
N LYS A 146 -18.51 -10.01 -9.65
CA LYS A 146 -18.92 -11.16 -8.82
C LYS A 146 -19.52 -10.74 -7.48
N ASN A 147 -18.87 -9.86 -6.71
CA ASN A 147 -19.32 -9.57 -5.36
C ASN A 147 -20.43 -8.50 -5.32
N VAL A 148 -20.34 -7.48 -6.16
CA VAL A 148 -21.34 -6.38 -6.17
C VAL A 148 -22.47 -6.72 -7.13
N TYR A 149 -22.15 -6.92 -8.41
CA TYR A 149 -23.19 -7.12 -9.43
C TYR A 149 -23.90 -8.46 -9.26
N GLN A 150 -23.20 -9.60 -9.32
CA GLN A 150 -23.85 -10.89 -9.11
C GLN A 150 -24.27 -11.05 -7.63
N GLY A 151 -23.42 -10.74 -6.66
CA GLY A 151 -23.71 -10.97 -5.25
C GLY A 151 -24.86 -10.13 -4.66
N LEU A 152 -25.02 -8.86 -5.08
CA LEU A 152 -25.97 -7.93 -4.47
C LEU A 152 -27.06 -7.45 -5.44
N ILE A 153 -26.71 -7.15 -6.70
CA ILE A 153 -27.65 -6.52 -7.65
C ILE A 153 -28.51 -7.56 -8.39
N LYS A 154 -27.88 -8.57 -8.98
CA LYS A 154 -28.54 -9.60 -9.80
C LYS A 154 -27.95 -10.98 -9.52
N LYS A 155 -28.45 -11.61 -8.46
CA LYS A 155 -28.03 -12.94 -7.97
C LYS A 155 -28.07 -14.04 -9.00
N GLU A 156 -29.05 -13.98 -9.91
CA GLU A 156 -29.23 -14.98 -10.97
C GLU A 156 -28.59 -14.57 -12.30
N ALA A 157 -27.64 -13.63 -12.30
CA ALA A 157 -26.89 -13.30 -13.52
C ALA A 157 -26.10 -14.52 -14.01
N SER A 158 -26.23 -14.85 -15.30
CA SER A 158 -25.46 -15.93 -15.92
C SER A 158 -23.99 -15.54 -16.07
N ASP A 159 -23.09 -16.52 -16.15
CA ASP A 159 -21.64 -16.26 -16.26
C ASP A 159 -21.29 -15.42 -17.50
N LYS A 160 -22.04 -15.56 -18.60
CA LYS A 160 -21.85 -14.71 -19.80
C LYS A 160 -22.11 -13.23 -19.49
N VAL A 161 -23.16 -12.93 -18.73
CA VAL A 161 -23.49 -11.56 -18.32
C VAL A 161 -22.43 -11.05 -17.34
N VAL A 162 -22.01 -11.86 -16.37
CA VAL A 162 -20.98 -11.47 -15.40
C VAL A 162 -19.65 -11.16 -16.09
N LEU A 163 -19.25 -11.96 -17.08
CA LEU A 163 -18.06 -11.70 -17.89
C LEU A 163 -18.16 -10.38 -18.68
N TYR A 164 -19.33 -10.09 -19.25
CA TYR A 164 -19.56 -8.83 -19.95
C TYR A 164 -19.45 -7.62 -19.00
N ILE A 165 -20.11 -7.69 -17.83
CA ILE A 165 -20.01 -6.66 -16.79
C ILE A 165 -18.57 -6.50 -16.29
N SER A 166 -17.82 -7.60 -16.14
CA SER A 166 -16.40 -7.53 -15.76
C SER A 166 -15.59 -6.75 -16.79
N ARG A 167 -15.76 -7.00 -18.09
CA ARG A 167 -15.05 -6.27 -19.16
C ARG A 167 -15.43 -4.79 -19.19
N LEU A 168 -16.73 -4.48 -19.05
CA LEU A 168 -17.19 -3.09 -18.98
C LEU A 168 -16.61 -2.35 -17.76
N THR A 169 -16.62 -3.00 -16.60
CA THR A 169 -16.08 -2.43 -15.36
C THR A 169 -14.58 -2.18 -15.50
N LEU A 170 -13.83 -3.11 -16.11
CA LEU A 170 -12.40 -2.92 -16.38
C LEU A 170 -12.14 -1.65 -17.19
N VAL A 171 -12.90 -1.43 -18.28
CA VAL A 171 -12.77 -0.23 -19.11
C VAL A 171 -13.08 1.05 -18.31
N ILE A 172 -14.15 1.03 -17.51
CA ILE A 172 -14.53 2.18 -16.67
C ILE A 172 -13.43 2.51 -15.66
N ILE A 173 -12.91 1.51 -14.95
CA ILE A 173 -11.82 1.70 -13.97
C ILE A 173 -10.57 2.21 -14.67
N ALA A 174 -10.23 1.68 -15.85
CA ALA A 174 -9.08 2.14 -16.62
C ALA A 174 -9.21 3.63 -17.03
N ILE A 175 -10.39 4.06 -17.48
CA ILE A 175 -10.65 5.47 -17.82
C ILE A 175 -10.48 6.37 -16.58
N ILE A 176 -11.04 5.97 -15.44
CA ILE A 176 -10.89 6.72 -14.18
C ILE A 176 -9.41 6.80 -13.77
N ALA A 177 -8.67 5.70 -13.87
CA ALA A 177 -7.24 5.66 -13.56
C ALA A 177 -6.43 6.59 -14.48
N ILE A 178 -6.75 6.66 -15.77
CA ILE A 178 -6.13 7.60 -16.72
C ILE A 178 -6.43 9.05 -16.32
N ILE A 179 -7.68 9.37 -15.99
CA ILE A 179 -8.06 10.72 -15.57
C ILE A 179 -7.28 11.16 -14.33
N ILE A 180 -7.12 10.26 -13.35
CA ILE A 180 -6.33 10.54 -12.14
C ILE A 180 -4.83 10.68 -12.49
N ALA A 181 -4.31 9.86 -13.40
CA ALA A 181 -2.91 9.89 -13.81
C ALA A 181 -2.52 11.13 -14.63
N LEU A 182 -3.48 11.88 -15.19
CA LEU A 182 -3.24 13.13 -15.91
C LEU A 182 -2.86 14.30 -14.97
N ASP A 183 -3.06 14.16 -13.66
CA ASP A 183 -2.59 15.16 -12.69
C ASP A 183 -1.08 15.00 -12.45
N GLU A 184 -0.28 15.80 -13.17
CA GLU A 184 1.19 15.79 -13.07
C GLU A 184 1.73 16.25 -11.70
N ASN A 185 0.91 16.92 -10.90
CA ASN A 185 1.31 17.40 -9.56
C ASN A 185 1.20 16.31 -8.50
N SER A 186 0.48 15.23 -8.79
CA SER A 186 0.31 14.10 -7.88
C SER A 186 1.58 13.24 -7.82
N VAL A 187 2.08 13.02 -6.60
CA VAL A 187 3.25 12.18 -6.33
C VAL A 187 2.79 10.72 -6.23
N ILE A 188 3.37 9.83 -7.04
CA ILE A 188 3.01 8.39 -7.12
C ILE A 188 3.09 7.76 -5.74
N PHE A 189 4.17 8.03 -5.01
CA PHE A 189 4.37 7.53 -3.65
C PHE A 189 3.24 7.95 -2.69
N THR A 190 2.75 9.18 -2.81
CA THR A 190 1.66 9.68 -1.94
C THR A 190 0.36 8.94 -2.23
N VAL A 191 0.00 8.75 -3.50
CA VAL A 191 -1.21 8.02 -3.89
C VAL A 191 -1.14 6.56 -3.43
N VAL A 192 -0.01 5.90 -3.68
CA VAL A 192 0.20 4.49 -3.28
C VAL A 192 0.21 4.35 -1.76
N SER A 193 0.88 5.24 -1.03
CA SER A 193 0.92 5.20 0.44
C SER A 193 -0.47 5.37 1.04
N PHE A 194 -1.32 6.21 0.45
CA PHE A 194 -2.68 6.41 0.93
C PHE A 194 -3.57 5.19 0.65
N ALA A 195 -3.49 4.61 -0.55
CA ALA A 195 -4.19 3.37 -0.87
C ALA A 195 -3.77 2.21 0.05
N LEU A 196 -2.46 2.08 0.30
CA LEU A 196 -1.89 1.09 1.23
C LEU A 196 -2.39 1.31 2.66
N ALA A 197 -2.51 2.55 3.12
CA ALA A 197 -3.08 2.85 4.43
C ALA A 197 -4.54 2.39 4.53
N GLY A 198 -5.35 2.67 3.50
CA GLY A 198 -6.76 2.28 3.44
C GLY A 198 -6.96 0.78 3.56
N PHE A 199 -6.31 -0.01 2.69
CA PHE A 199 -6.39 -1.48 2.74
C PHE A 199 -5.78 -2.03 4.04
N GLY A 200 -4.62 -1.51 4.44
CA GLY A 200 -3.91 -1.90 5.63
C GLY A 200 -4.73 -1.78 6.90
N ALA A 201 -5.36 -0.62 7.13
CA ALA A 201 -6.16 -0.38 8.33
C ALA A 201 -7.54 -1.08 8.30
N THR A 202 -8.13 -1.23 7.10
CA THR A 202 -9.45 -1.86 6.95
C THR A 202 -9.36 -3.37 7.16
N PHE A 203 -8.44 -4.04 6.46
CA PHE A 203 -8.39 -5.51 6.44
C PHE A 203 -7.26 -6.09 7.30
N GLY A 204 -6.16 -5.37 7.51
CA GLY A 204 -5.01 -5.89 8.25
C GLY A 204 -5.34 -6.31 9.69
N PRO A 205 -5.99 -5.46 10.50
CA PRO A 205 -6.37 -5.80 11.87
C PRO A 205 -7.24 -7.05 11.94
N ILE A 206 -8.31 -7.11 11.15
CA ILE A 206 -9.23 -8.26 11.18
C ILE A 206 -8.54 -9.55 10.71
N MET A 207 -7.61 -9.48 9.75
CA MET A 207 -6.82 -10.64 9.34
C MET A 207 -5.92 -11.14 10.46
N LEU A 208 -5.21 -10.26 11.17
CA LEU A 208 -4.36 -10.66 12.30
C LEU A 208 -5.20 -11.25 13.44
N PHE A 209 -6.28 -10.58 13.83
CA PHE A 209 -7.14 -11.07 14.89
C PHE A 209 -7.81 -12.41 14.53
N SER A 210 -8.20 -12.62 13.28
CA SER A 210 -8.78 -13.91 12.85
C SER A 210 -7.78 -15.06 12.91
N LEU A 211 -6.47 -14.79 12.78
CA LEU A 211 -5.42 -15.81 12.87
C LEU A 211 -4.97 -16.09 14.31
N PHE A 212 -5.00 -15.09 15.19
CA PHE A 212 -4.37 -15.18 16.52
C PHE A 212 -5.35 -15.05 17.69
N TRP A 213 -6.63 -14.72 17.45
CA TRP A 213 -7.62 -14.50 18.50
C TRP A 213 -8.93 -15.24 18.24
N LYS A 214 -9.17 -16.30 19.00
CA LYS A 214 -10.40 -17.13 18.92
C LYS A 214 -11.71 -16.39 19.17
N ARG A 215 -11.67 -15.18 19.72
CA ARG A 215 -12.85 -14.43 20.17
C ARG A 215 -13.38 -13.44 19.12
N VAL A 216 -12.78 -13.37 17.94
CA VAL A 216 -13.28 -12.50 16.86
C VAL A 216 -14.72 -12.84 16.52
N THR A 217 -15.59 -11.84 16.56
CA THR A 217 -17.01 -11.96 16.20
C THR A 217 -17.31 -11.21 14.90
N ARG A 218 -18.39 -11.60 14.21
CA ARG A 218 -18.84 -10.91 12.99
C ARG A 218 -19.05 -9.40 13.23
N SER A 219 -19.66 -9.03 14.35
CA SER A 219 -19.89 -7.62 14.69
C SER A 219 -18.58 -6.88 14.95
N GLY A 220 -17.63 -7.51 15.65
CA GLY A 220 -16.30 -6.93 15.86
C GLY A 220 -15.51 -6.76 14.57
N ALA A 221 -15.60 -7.73 13.65
CA ALA A 221 -15.00 -7.65 12.33
C ALA A 221 -15.51 -6.45 11.53
N ILE A 222 -16.84 -6.28 11.46
CA ILE A 222 -17.46 -5.16 10.75
C ILE A 222 -17.07 -3.83 11.40
N ALA A 223 -17.14 -3.74 12.74
CA ALA A 223 -16.76 -2.53 13.47
C ALA A 223 -15.29 -2.15 13.24
N GLY A 224 -14.38 -3.13 13.27
CA GLY A 224 -12.97 -2.95 12.95
C GLY A 224 -12.75 -2.42 11.53
N MET A 225 -13.32 -3.10 10.54
CA MET A 225 -13.20 -2.69 9.14
C MET A 225 -13.70 -1.26 8.89
N LEU A 226 -14.88 -0.92 9.41
CA LEU A 226 -15.45 0.43 9.28
C LEU A 226 -14.58 1.47 10.00
N THR A 227 -14.15 1.17 11.23
CA THR A 227 -13.31 2.08 12.02
C THR A 227 -11.98 2.32 11.30
N GLY A 228 -11.28 1.27 10.89
CA GLY A 228 -10.00 1.37 10.19
C GLY A 228 -10.12 2.13 8.88
N GLY A 229 -11.09 1.77 8.04
CA GLY A 229 -11.31 2.43 6.75
C GLY A 229 -11.64 3.91 6.90
N CYS A 230 -12.63 4.26 7.73
CA CYS A 230 -13.02 5.65 7.98
C CYS A 230 -11.88 6.46 8.62
N MET A 231 -11.16 5.86 9.56
CA MET A 231 -10.11 6.57 10.29
C MET A 231 -8.92 6.94 9.39
N VAL A 232 -8.63 6.18 8.33
CA VAL A 232 -7.59 6.59 7.35
C VAL A 232 -7.94 7.93 6.70
N PHE A 233 -9.20 8.11 6.28
CA PHE A 233 -9.66 9.37 5.69
C PHE A 233 -9.69 10.50 6.73
N ILE A 234 -10.28 10.25 7.90
CA ILE A 234 -10.34 11.23 9.00
C ILE A 234 -8.94 11.66 9.40
N TRP A 235 -8.02 10.70 9.56
CA TRP A 235 -6.65 11.01 9.96
C TRP A 235 -5.92 11.80 8.89
N LYS A 236 -6.00 11.37 7.62
CA LYS A 236 -5.31 12.04 6.52
C LYS A 236 -5.84 13.44 6.25
N LEU A 237 -7.16 13.64 6.30
CA LEU A 237 -7.80 14.89 5.88
C LEU A 237 -8.01 15.89 7.01
N LEU A 238 -8.23 15.43 8.25
CA LEU A 238 -8.58 16.32 9.37
C LEU A 238 -7.47 16.42 10.42
N ILE A 239 -6.81 15.31 10.76
CA ILE A 239 -5.88 15.25 11.90
C ILE A 239 -4.44 15.54 11.48
N LYS A 240 -3.97 14.91 10.39
CA LYS A 240 -2.61 15.07 9.88
C LYS A 240 -2.24 16.53 9.56
N PRO A 241 -3.14 17.36 8.98
CA PRO A 241 -2.85 18.77 8.73
C PRO A 241 -2.62 19.60 10.00
N MET A 242 -3.06 19.13 11.17
CA MET A 242 -2.84 19.83 12.45
C MET A 242 -1.37 19.83 12.90
N GLY A 243 -0.53 18.99 12.27
CA GLY A 243 0.92 18.97 12.51
C GLY A 243 1.36 18.41 13.86
N GLY A 244 2.67 18.46 14.12
CA GLY A 244 3.27 17.94 15.36
C GLY A 244 3.14 16.42 15.50
N VAL A 245 2.71 15.96 16.68
CA VAL A 245 2.55 14.53 17.01
C VAL A 245 1.51 13.83 16.11
N TRP A 246 0.57 14.61 15.55
CA TRP A 246 -0.51 14.12 14.69
C TRP A 246 -0.07 13.88 13.24
N GLY A 247 1.11 14.37 12.85
CA GLY A 247 1.69 14.26 11.51
C GLY A 247 2.23 12.86 11.13
N ILE A 248 1.95 11.83 11.94
CA ILE A 248 2.37 10.45 11.65
C ILE A 248 1.62 9.87 10.45
N TYR A 249 2.20 8.83 9.84
CA TYR A 249 1.57 8.10 8.76
C TYR A 249 0.22 7.52 9.21
N GLU A 250 -0.83 7.89 8.47
CA GLU A 250 -2.24 7.65 8.80
C GLU A 250 -2.61 6.17 9.00
N LEU A 251 -1.84 5.24 8.42
CA LEU A 251 -2.04 3.81 8.62
C LEU A 251 -1.91 3.41 10.09
N PHE A 252 -0.88 3.88 10.80
CA PHE A 252 -0.62 3.44 12.18
C PHE A 252 -1.78 3.71 13.13
N PRO A 253 -2.25 4.96 13.30
CA PRO A 253 -3.34 5.25 14.23
C PRO A 253 -4.65 4.59 13.78
N ALA A 254 -4.94 4.55 12.47
CA ALA A 254 -6.13 3.88 11.96
C ALA A 254 -6.11 2.36 12.23
N PHE A 255 -4.95 1.73 12.09
CA PHE A 255 -4.75 0.32 12.40
C PHE A 255 -5.00 0.05 13.89
N VAL A 256 -4.40 0.86 14.78
CA VAL A 256 -4.58 0.72 16.24
C VAL A 256 -6.05 0.91 16.63
N LEU A 257 -6.74 1.91 16.08
CA LEU A 257 -8.15 2.15 16.37
C LEU A 257 -9.06 1.02 15.85
N SER A 258 -8.74 0.45 14.69
CA SER A 258 -9.41 -0.74 14.19
C SER A 258 -9.20 -1.95 15.11
N CYS A 259 -7.98 -2.18 15.61
CA CYS A 259 -7.71 -3.21 16.62
C CYS A 259 -8.56 -3.01 17.89
N ILE A 260 -8.62 -1.78 18.41
CA ILE A 260 -9.42 -1.44 19.59
C ILE A 260 -10.90 -1.71 19.34
N ALA A 261 -11.44 -1.29 18.19
CA ALA A 261 -12.83 -1.51 17.82
C ALA A 261 -13.16 -3.01 17.73
N ILE A 262 -12.27 -3.81 17.13
CA ILE A 262 -12.43 -5.28 17.07
C ILE A 262 -12.53 -5.85 18.48
N VAL A 263 -11.58 -5.51 19.36
CA VAL A 263 -11.54 -6.06 20.73
C VAL A 263 -12.79 -5.67 21.51
N ILE A 264 -13.13 -4.38 21.55
CA ILE A 264 -14.27 -3.88 22.32
C ILE A 264 -15.56 -4.52 21.83
N VAL A 265 -15.84 -4.46 20.52
CA VAL A 265 -17.12 -4.94 19.99
C VAL A 265 -17.20 -6.46 20.05
N SER A 266 -16.10 -7.20 19.87
CA SER A 266 -16.11 -8.66 20.02
C SER A 266 -16.33 -9.13 21.45
N LEU A 267 -15.85 -8.37 22.45
CA LEU A 267 -16.13 -8.65 23.86
C LEU A 267 -17.58 -8.29 24.25
N LEU A 268 -18.14 -7.22 23.69
CA LEU A 268 -19.52 -6.81 23.95
C LEU A 268 -20.57 -7.67 23.21
N SER A 269 -20.17 -8.31 22.10
CA SER A 269 -21.04 -9.17 21.31
C SER A 269 -21.05 -10.62 21.79
N LYS A 270 -22.05 -11.38 21.33
CA LYS A 270 -22.17 -12.83 21.61
C LYS A 270 -20.93 -13.59 21.14
N GLU A 271 -20.60 -14.63 21.90
CA GLU A 271 -19.45 -15.49 21.59
C GLU A 271 -19.54 -16.09 20.19
N PRO A 272 -18.40 -16.30 19.51
CA PRO A 272 -18.38 -17.12 18.30
C PRO A 272 -18.96 -18.51 18.60
N PRO A 273 -19.72 -19.10 17.67
CA PRO A 273 -20.19 -20.48 17.77
C PRO A 273 -19.06 -21.47 18.09
N LYS A 274 -19.40 -22.56 18.80
CA LYS A 274 -18.40 -23.54 19.30
C LYS A 274 -17.62 -24.20 18.18
N ASP A 275 -18.28 -24.51 17.07
CA ASP A 275 -17.69 -25.02 15.84
C ASP A 275 -16.54 -24.15 15.32
N ILE A 276 -16.71 -22.82 15.30
CA ILE A 276 -15.65 -21.88 14.89
C ILE A 276 -14.49 -21.89 15.90
N GLN A 277 -14.80 -21.97 17.20
CA GLN A 277 -13.76 -22.01 18.23
C GLN A 277 -12.97 -23.32 18.17
N GLU A 278 -13.63 -24.44 17.94
CA GLU A 278 -13.03 -25.77 17.79
C GLU A 278 -12.16 -25.83 16.53
N GLU A 279 -12.62 -25.29 15.41
CA GLU A 279 -11.84 -25.18 14.18
C GLU A 279 -10.57 -24.33 14.40
N PHE A 280 -10.70 -23.17 15.04
CA PHE A 280 -9.57 -22.31 15.38
C PHE A 280 -8.52 -23.07 16.23
N GLU A 281 -8.98 -23.79 17.25
CA GLU A 281 -8.12 -24.58 18.13
C GLU A 281 -7.45 -25.75 17.41
N LEU A 282 -8.17 -26.43 16.51
CA LEU A 282 -7.64 -27.51 15.69
C LEU A 282 -6.51 -27.01 14.79
N VAL A 283 -6.72 -25.90 14.08
CA VAL A 283 -5.70 -25.32 13.20
C VAL A 283 -4.51 -24.80 13.99
N ARG A 284 -4.72 -24.19 15.15
CA ARG A 284 -3.65 -23.71 16.03
C ARG A 284 -2.74 -24.84 16.53
N ASN A 285 -3.32 -25.99 16.85
CA ASN A 285 -2.60 -27.15 17.37
C ASN A 285 -2.09 -28.07 16.25
N TYR A 286 -2.35 -27.74 14.99
CA TYR A 286 -1.89 -28.51 13.83
C TYR A 286 -0.36 -28.38 13.71
N GLN A 287 0.36 -29.41 14.18
CA GLN A 287 1.80 -29.53 14.00
C GLN A 287 2.11 -30.00 12.58
N VAL A 288 2.91 -29.21 11.86
CA VAL A 288 3.48 -29.56 10.55
C VAL A 288 4.88 -30.15 10.72
#